data_AF-A0A493SSQ0-F1
#
_entry.id   AF-A0A493SSQ0-F1
#
_cell.length_a   1.000
_cell.length_b   1.000
_cell.length_c   1.000
_cell.angle_alpha   90.00
_cell.angle_beta   90.00
_cell.angle_gamma   90.00
#
_symmetry.space_group_name_H-M   'P 1'
#
loop_
_entity.id
_entity.type
_entity.pdbx_description
1 polymer ?
#
loop_
_entity_poly.entity_id
_entity_poly.type
_entity_poly.pdbx_seq_one_letter_code
_entity_poly.pdbx_strand_id
1 'polypeptide(L)'
;YSETYEMLMLMTFRYADWLDILLMVVGLIAAAANGTGLPLMIIVFGDMTNSFVLNTSVNSSICPSIPGIDIEAEMTKFAYYYVGIGFAVLILSMIQVWTFLVAATRQSARIRQKFFFAVLHQEMAWFDSTQIGTLNTRLTE
;
A
#
# COMPACT_ATOMS: atom_id res chain seq x y z
N TYR A 1 -6.30 27.02 19.76
CA TYR A 1 -5.22 26.58 18.85
C TYR A 1 -5.46 25.11 18.45
N SER A 2 -5.76 24.18 19.37
CA SER A 2 -6.04 22.76 19.05
C SER A 2 -7.11 22.53 17.97
N GLU A 3 -8.25 23.19 18.11
CA GLU A 3 -9.38 23.02 17.20
C GLU A 3 -9.16 23.60 15.79
N THR A 4 -8.23 24.57 15.64
CA THR A 4 -7.98 25.19 14.34
C THR A 4 -7.24 24.27 13.38
N TYR A 5 -6.39 23.35 13.84
CA TYR A 5 -5.70 22.40 12.94
C TYR A 5 -6.57 21.21 12.55
N GLU A 6 -7.47 20.77 13.43
CA GLU A 6 -8.45 19.72 13.07
C GLU A 6 -9.42 20.23 11.99
N MET A 7 -9.90 21.47 12.13
CA MET A 7 -10.70 22.14 11.10
C MET A 7 -9.92 22.34 9.78
N LEU A 8 -8.61 22.62 9.85
CA LEU A 8 -7.76 22.82 8.65
C LEU A 8 -7.48 21.51 7.90
N MET A 9 -7.30 20.40 8.62
CA MET A 9 -7.21 19.06 8.04
C MET A 9 -8.52 18.68 7.33
N LEU A 10 -9.66 18.86 8.00
CA LEU A 10 -10.98 18.54 7.43
C LEU A 10 -11.33 19.43 6.23
N MET A 11 -10.95 20.72 6.23
CA MET A 11 -11.14 21.61 5.08
C MET A 11 -10.29 21.23 3.86
N THR A 12 -9.12 20.64 4.06
CA THR A 12 -8.29 20.12 2.96
C THR A 12 -8.97 18.94 2.27
N PHE A 13 -9.67 18.09 3.04
CA PHE A 13 -10.49 16.99 2.51
C PHE A 13 -11.88 17.42 1.98
N ARG A 14 -12.37 18.61 2.34
CA ARG A 14 -13.67 19.13 1.86
C ARG A 14 -13.71 19.42 0.36
N TYR A 15 -12.55 19.44 -0.30
CA TYR A 15 -12.41 19.59 -1.76
C TYR A 15 -11.72 18.39 -2.41
N ALA A 16 -11.79 17.22 -1.79
CA ALA A 16 -11.49 15.96 -2.46
C ALA A 16 -12.79 15.46 -3.11
N ASP A 17 -12.81 15.34 -4.43
CA ASP A 17 -13.96 14.75 -5.12
C ASP A 17 -14.25 13.36 -4.53
N TRP A 18 -15.51 12.93 -4.58
CA TRP A 18 -15.89 11.61 -4.07
C TRP A 18 -15.04 10.49 -4.68
N LEU A 19 -14.58 10.68 -5.93
CA LEU A 19 -13.69 9.77 -6.64
C LEU A 19 -12.29 9.72 -6.03
N ASP A 20 -11.73 10.85 -5.59
CA ASP A 20 -10.39 10.89 -4.97
C ASP A 20 -10.41 10.20 -3.59
N ILE A 21 -11.50 10.39 -2.84
CA ILE A 21 -11.72 9.70 -1.56
C ILE A 21 -11.92 8.20 -1.78
N LEU A 22 -12.73 7.81 -2.77
CA LEU A 22 -12.97 6.40 -3.10
C LEU A 22 -11.67 5.71 -3.52
N LEU A 23 -10.86 6.35 -4.36
CA LEU A 23 -9.54 5.86 -4.75
C LEU A 23 -8.63 5.68 -3.52
N MET A 24 -8.52 6.65 -2.62
CA MET A 24 -7.70 6.50 -1.42
C MET A 24 -8.16 5.35 -0.49
N VAL A 25 -9.47 5.16 -0.33
CA VAL A 25 -10.02 4.07 0.50
C VAL A 25 -9.72 2.70 -0.12
N VAL A 26 -9.89 2.57 -1.44
CA VAL A 26 -9.54 1.33 -2.17
C VAL A 26 -8.04 1.04 -2.07
N GLY A 27 -7.20 2.07 -2.21
CA GLY A 27 -5.75 1.96 -2.03
C GLY A 27 -5.34 1.52 -0.63
N LEU A 28 -6.02 2.01 0.41
CA LEU A 28 -5.78 1.60 1.81
C LEU A 28 -6.17 0.15 2.08
N ILE A 29 -7.30 -0.30 1.53
CA ILE A 29 -7.73 -1.70 1.66
C ILE A 29 -6.72 -2.63 0.94
N ALA A 30 -6.30 -2.26 -0.27
CA ALA A 30 -5.27 -2.99 -1.01
C ALA A 30 -3.93 -3.00 -0.26
N ALA A 31 -3.55 -1.89 0.39
CA ALA A 31 -2.34 -1.80 1.22
C ALA A 31 -2.38 -2.75 2.42
N ALA A 32 -3.51 -2.78 3.13
CA ALA A 32 -3.70 -3.69 4.26
C ALA A 32 -3.58 -5.16 3.80
N ALA A 33 -4.21 -5.50 2.67
CA ALA A 33 -4.12 -6.84 2.09
C ALA A 33 -2.68 -7.20 1.66
N ASN A 34 -1.96 -6.30 0.98
CA ASN A 34 -0.54 -6.53 0.64
C ASN A 34 0.35 -6.71 1.85
N GLY A 35 0.10 -5.96 2.94
CA GLY A 35 0.85 -6.09 4.19
C GLY A 35 0.76 -7.50 4.81
N THR A 36 -0.36 -8.19 4.60
CA THR A 36 -0.52 -9.60 5.04
C THR A 36 0.21 -10.61 4.17
N GLY A 37 0.78 -10.21 3.02
CA GLY A 37 1.50 -11.11 2.13
C GLY A 37 2.72 -11.78 2.78
N LEU A 38 3.48 -11.05 3.59
CA LEU A 38 4.65 -11.59 4.32
C LEU A 38 4.27 -12.66 5.36
N PRO A 39 3.34 -12.43 6.31
CA PRO A 39 2.94 -13.46 7.26
C PRO A 39 2.26 -14.65 6.59
N LEU A 40 1.51 -14.44 5.50
CA LEU A 40 0.86 -15.53 4.76
C LEU A 40 1.90 -16.46 4.12
N MET A 41 2.97 -15.91 3.53
CA MET A 41 4.09 -16.71 3.01
C MET A 41 4.80 -17.53 4.10
N ILE A 42 4.90 -16.99 5.32
CA ILE A 42 5.52 -17.68 6.47
C ILE A 42 4.66 -18.87 6.93
N ILE A 43 3.34 -18.73 6.95
CA ILE A 43 2.42 -19.82 7.35
C ILE A 43 2.53 -21.00 6.36
N VAL A 44 2.47 -20.73 5.05
CA VAL A 44 2.58 -21.78 4.03
C VAL A 44 3.93 -22.49 4.10
N PHE A 45 5.01 -21.75 4.39
CA PHE A 45 6.33 -22.35 4.60
C PHE A 45 6.37 -23.28 5.83
N GLY A 46 5.65 -22.91 6.89
CA GLY A 46 5.47 -23.72 8.09
C GLY A 46 4.75 -25.04 7.79
N ASP A 47 3.65 -24.99 7.06
CA ASP A 47 2.87 -26.18 6.67
C ASP A 47 3.65 -27.14 5.77
N MET A 48 4.43 -26.58 4.84
CA MET A 48 5.35 -27.36 4.00
C MET A 48 6.42 -28.07 4.87
N THR A 49 7.02 -27.35 5.83
CA THR A 49 8.03 -27.92 6.73
C THR A 49 7.44 -29.02 7.62
N ASN A 50 6.24 -28.81 8.16
CA ASN A 50 5.54 -29.80 8.99
C ASN A 50 5.28 -31.10 8.21
N SER A 51 4.91 -30.98 6.92
CA SER A 51 4.68 -32.14 6.05
C SER A 51 5.96 -32.99 5.84
N PHE A 52 7.13 -32.35 5.72
CA PHE A 52 8.41 -33.06 5.63
C PHE A 52 8.85 -33.72 6.95
N VAL A 53 8.66 -33.03 8.08
CA VAL A 53 9.03 -33.54 9.41
C VAL A 53 8.16 -34.73 9.80
N LEU A 54 6.85 -34.67 9.53
CA LEU A 54 5.92 -35.76 9.80
C LEU A 54 6.24 -37.00 8.95
N ASN A 55 6.67 -36.81 7.71
CA ASN A 55 7.11 -37.92 6.85
C ASN A 55 8.39 -38.59 7.38
N THR A 56 9.38 -37.80 7.80
CA THR A 56 10.67 -38.31 8.33
C THR A 56 10.49 -39.13 9.61
N SER A 57 9.56 -38.73 10.48
CA SER A 57 9.22 -39.44 11.73
C SER A 57 8.43 -40.73 11.49
N VAL A 58 7.55 -40.77 10.49
CA VAL A 58 6.84 -42.00 10.06
C VAL A 58 7.82 -43.01 9.44
N ASN A 59 8.81 -42.56 8.66
CA ASN A 59 9.81 -43.45 8.06
C ASN A 59 10.81 -44.03 9.09
N SER A 60 10.88 -43.44 10.28
CA SER A 60 11.73 -43.87 11.40
C SER A 60 11.03 -44.85 12.36
N SER A 61 9.71 -45.04 12.22
CA SER A 61 8.94 -46.04 12.97
C SER A 61 8.73 -47.28 12.11
N ILE A 62 9.04 -48.45 12.67
CA ILE A 62 9.16 -49.76 12.00
C ILE A 62 7.79 -50.30 11.57
N CYS A 63 7.11 -49.65 10.63
CA CYS A 63 5.96 -50.19 9.90
C CYS A 63 6.02 -49.74 8.44
N PRO A 64 5.91 -50.67 7.47
CA PRO A 64 6.19 -50.37 6.07
C PRO A 64 5.11 -49.45 5.50
N SER A 65 5.56 -48.34 4.89
CA SER A 65 4.92 -47.61 3.79
C SER A 65 3.41 -47.80 3.65
N ILE A 66 2.63 -46.88 4.25
CA ILE A 66 1.24 -46.63 3.83
C ILE A 66 1.32 -46.11 2.38
N PRO A 67 0.81 -46.86 1.38
CA PRO A 67 0.79 -46.40 0.00
C PRO A 67 -0.36 -45.41 -0.14
N GLY A 68 -0.06 -44.13 -0.36
CA GLY A 68 -1.09 -43.11 -0.59
C GLY A 68 -0.77 -41.71 -0.11
N ILE A 69 0.39 -41.48 0.51
CA ILE A 69 0.88 -40.13 0.78
C ILE A 69 1.82 -39.74 -0.37
N ASP A 70 1.24 -39.38 -1.51
CA ASP A 70 2.01 -38.82 -2.63
C ASP A 70 2.48 -37.41 -2.23
N ILE A 71 3.66 -37.36 -1.62
CA ILE A 71 4.34 -36.11 -1.26
C ILE A 71 4.51 -35.23 -2.50
N GLU A 72 4.69 -35.83 -3.67
CA GLU A 72 4.74 -35.12 -4.95
C GLU A 72 3.42 -34.39 -5.25
N ALA A 73 2.26 -34.98 -4.94
CA ALA A 73 0.96 -34.36 -5.11
C ALA A 73 0.69 -33.23 -4.09
N GLU A 74 1.13 -33.40 -2.83
CA GLU A 74 1.02 -32.34 -1.81
C GLU A 74 1.97 -31.17 -2.08
N MET A 75 3.21 -31.44 -2.51
CA MET A 75 4.19 -30.40 -2.85
C MET A 75 3.78 -29.60 -4.09
N THR A 76 3.23 -30.26 -5.12
CA THR A 76 2.70 -29.56 -6.30
C THR A 76 1.51 -28.67 -5.93
N LYS A 77 0.64 -29.11 -5.01
CA LYS A 77 -0.46 -28.30 -4.48
C LYS A 77 0.05 -27.05 -3.73
N PHE A 78 1.05 -27.19 -2.86
CA PHE A 78 1.66 -26.03 -2.19
C PHE A 78 2.32 -25.06 -3.19
N ALA A 79 2.97 -25.57 -4.23
CA ALA A 79 3.56 -24.73 -5.28
C ALA A 79 2.50 -23.88 -6.00
N TYR A 80 1.33 -24.45 -6.33
CA TYR A 80 0.23 -23.68 -6.90
C TYR A 80 -0.29 -22.59 -5.95
N TYR A 81 -0.37 -22.85 -4.64
CA TYR A 81 -0.75 -21.83 -3.66
C TYR A 81 0.26 -20.66 -3.64
N TYR A 82 1.57 -20.94 -3.64
CA TYR A 82 2.61 -19.92 -3.69
C TYR A 82 2.51 -19.03 -4.93
N VAL A 83 2.30 -19.63 -6.11
CA VAL A 83 2.15 -18.89 -7.36
C VAL A 83 0.88 -18.02 -7.33
N GLY A 84 -0.24 -18.55 -6.81
CA GLY A 84 -1.49 -17.81 -6.68
C GLY A 84 -1.37 -16.61 -5.74
N ILE A 85 -0.75 -16.78 -4.57
CA ILE A 85 -0.50 -15.71 -3.60
C ILE A 85 0.43 -14.65 -4.22
N GLY A 86 1.52 -15.07 -4.86
CA GLY A 86 2.47 -14.15 -5.49
C GLY A 86 1.82 -13.30 -6.59
N PHE A 87 0.99 -13.91 -7.43
CA PHE A 87 0.26 -13.19 -8.47
C PHE A 87 -0.77 -12.22 -7.89
N ALA A 88 -1.50 -12.63 -6.85
CA ALA A 88 -2.44 -11.75 -6.15
C ALA A 88 -1.74 -10.54 -5.54
N VAL A 89 -0.65 -10.74 -4.78
CA VAL A 89 0.13 -9.65 -4.17
C VAL A 89 0.72 -8.72 -5.23
N LEU A 90 1.15 -9.25 -6.39
CA LEU A 90 1.64 -8.41 -7.48
C LEU A 90 0.55 -7.47 -8.00
N ILE A 91 -0.66 -7.99 -8.27
CA ILE A 91 -1.78 -7.19 -8.74
C ILE A 91 -2.19 -6.16 -7.68
N LEU A 92 -2.38 -6.60 -6.43
CA LEU A 92 -2.78 -5.72 -5.35
C LEU A 92 -1.75 -4.60 -5.13
N SER A 93 -0.45 -4.90 -5.17
CA SER A 93 0.64 -3.93 -5.01
C SER A 93 0.66 -2.91 -6.15
N MET A 94 0.48 -3.38 -7.39
CA MET A 94 0.36 -2.48 -8.54
C MET A 94 -0.81 -1.52 -8.38
N ILE A 95 -2.02 -2.03 -8.09
CA ILE A 95 -3.21 -1.20 -7.91
C ILE A 95 -3.02 -0.21 -6.76
N GLN A 96 -2.47 -0.66 -5.64
CA GLN A 96 -2.17 0.19 -4.49
C GLN A 96 -1.29 1.38 -4.88
N VAL A 97 -0.13 1.12 -5.48
CA VAL A 97 0.85 2.17 -5.85
C VAL A 97 0.27 3.13 -6.88
N TRP A 98 -0.39 2.60 -7.91
CA TRP A 98 -1.05 3.41 -8.94
C TRP A 98 -2.08 4.36 -8.35
N THR A 99 -2.90 3.86 -7.42
CA THR A 99 -3.98 4.63 -6.81
C THR A 99 -3.43 5.76 -5.93
N PHE A 100 -2.41 5.48 -5.12
CA PHE A 100 -1.75 6.52 -4.32
C PHE A 100 -1.04 7.56 -5.19
N LEU A 101 -0.39 7.15 -6.29
CA LEU A 101 0.29 8.07 -7.19
C LEU A 101 -0.70 9.02 -7.89
N VAL A 102 -1.82 8.49 -8.39
CA VAL A 102 -2.87 9.30 -9.03
C VAL A 102 -3.51 10.25 -8.01
N ALA A 103 -3.79 9.79 -6.79
CA ALA A 103 -4.33 10.65 -5.74
C ALA A 103 -3.33 11.78 -5.37
N ALA A 104 -2.05 11.44 -5.18
CA ALA A 104 -1.00 12.39 -4.84
C ALA A 104 -0.81 13.46 -5.93
N THR A 105 -0.73 13.05 -7.20
CA THR A 105 -0.56 13.99 -8.33
C THR A 105 -1.73 14.97 -8.44
N ARG A 106 -2.96 14.50 -8.26
CA ARG A 106 -4.17 15.37 -8.26
C ARG A 106 -4.16 16.35 -7.09
N GLN A 107 -3.79 15.89 -5.89
CA GLN A 107 -3.67 16.76 -4.71
C GLN A 107 -2.58 17.83 -4.90
N SER A 108 -1.38 17.44 -5.34
CA SER A 108 -0.28 18.37 -5.61
C SER A 108 -0.65 19.43 -6.65
N ALA A 109 -1.35 19.05 -7.72
CA ALA A 109 -1.81 20.00 -8.75
C ALA A 109 -2.81 21.02 -8.18
N ARG A 110 -3.78 20.59 -7.36
CA ARG A 110 -4.76 21.48 -6.72
C ARG A 110 -4.10 22.43 -5.72
N ILE A 111 -3.16 21.94 -4.91
CA ILE A 111 -2.43 22.77 -3.95
C ILE A 111 -1.64 23.85 -4.70
N ARG A 112 -0.92 23.49 -5.77
CA ARG A 112 -0.19 24.46 -6.59
C ARG A 112 -1.11 25.52 -7.20
N GLN A 113 -2.28 25.14 -7.71
CA GLN A 113 -3.26 26.08 -8.26
C GLN A 113 -3.80 27.04 -7.19
N LYS A 114 -4.20 26.53 -6.02
CA LYS A 114 -4.70 27.38 -4.93
C LYS A 114 -3.63 28.30 -4.37
N PHE A 115 -2.40 27.80 -4.23
CA PHE A 115 -1.25 28.58 -3.79
C PHE A 115 -0.95 29.73 -4.76
N PHE A 116 -0.88 29.44 -6.06
CA PHE A 116 -0.65 30.46 -7.08
C PHE A 116 -1.75 31.53 -7.11
N PHE A 117 -3.02 31.10 -7.02
CA PHE A 117 -4.15 32.03 -6.98
C PHE A 117 -4.12 32.94 -5.73
N ALA A 118 -3.75 32.39 -4.58
CA ALA A 118 -3.63 33.15 -3.32
C ALA A 118 -2.47 34.16 -3.37
N VAL A 119 -1.32 33.76 -3.93
CA VAL A 119 -0.17 34.66 -4.11
C VAL A 119 -0.52 35.84 -5.01
N LEU A 120 -1.26 35.63 -6.12
CA LEU A 120 -1.66 36.71 -7.02
C LEU A 120 -2.64 37.73 -6.40
N HIS A 121 -3.39 37.35 -5.36
CA HIS A 121 -4.34 38.23 -4.68
C HIS A 121 -3.74 38.98 -3.49
N GLN A 122 -2.44 38.83 -3.24
CA GLN A 122 -1.78 39.42 -2.08
C GLN A 122 -1.41 40.89 -2.32
N GLU A 123 -1.48 41.73 -1.29
CA GLU A 123 -1.25 43.17 -1.40
C GLU A 123 0.22 43.51 -1.74
N MET A 124 0.45 44.60 -2.48
CA MET A 124 1.79 45.06 -2.90
C MET A 124 2.76 45.28 -1.72
N ALA A 125 2.25 45.67 -0.54
CA ALA A 125 3.06 45.83 0.67
C ALA A 125 3.67 44.51 1.18
N TRP A 126 3.00 43.37 0.94
CA TRP A 126 3.52 42.05 1.32
C TRP A 126 4.66 41.60 0.42
N PHE A 127 4.57 41.92 -0.88
CA PHE A 127 5.61 41.64 -1.86
C PHE A 127 6.90 42.44 -1.60
N ASP A 128 6.80 43.66 -1.06
CA ASP A 128 7.96 44.49 -0.74
C ASP A 128 8.70 44.00 0.52
N SER A 129 7.97 43.37 1.46
CA SER A 129 8.54 42.76 2.68
C SER A 129 9.10 41.35 2.49
N THR A 130 8.77 40.67 1.39
CA THR A 130 9.11 39.26 1.15
C THR A 130 10.15 39.14 0.04
N GLN A 131 11.35 38.65 0.37
CA GLN A 131 12.42 38.47 -0.60
C GLN A 131 12.04 37.39 -1.63
N ILE A 132 11.91 37.76 -2.90
CA ILE A 132 11.38 36.92 -4.00
C ILE A 132 12.15 35.60 -4.18
N GLY A 133 13.42 35.55 -3.77
CA GLY A 133 14.28 34.36 -3.84
C GLY A 133 13.85 33.19 -2.95
N THR A 134 13.21 33.44 -1.80
CA THR A 134 12.62 32.40 -0.93
C THR A 134 11.24 31.95 -1.40
N LEU A 135 10.57 32.74 -2.24
CA LEU A 135 9.24 32.38 -2.76
C LEU A 135 9.31 31.33 -3.88
N ASN A 136 10.23 31.49 -4.83
CA ASN A 136 10.42 30.54 -5.94
C ASN A 136 10.91 29.16 -5.48
N THR A 137 11.72 29.11 -4.42
CA THR A 137 12.15 27.86 -3.80
C THR A 137 10.98 27.14 -3.14
N ARG A 138 10.14 27.83 -2.36
CA ARG A 138 8.91 27.26 -1.77
C ARG A 138 7.81 26.88 -2.76
N LEU A 139 7.89 27.35 -4.01
CA LEU A 139 6.93 27.02 -5.07
C LEU A 139 7.31 25.71 -5.79
N THR A 140 8.60 25.35 -5.74
CA THR A 140 9.15 24.21 -6.47
C THR A 140 9.42 23.02 -5.55
N GLU A 141 9.86 23.28 -4.32
CA GLU A 141 9.98 22.30 -3.22
C GLU A 141 8.63 22.00 -2.57
#